data_AF-A0A957MYA4-F1
#
_entry.id   AF-A0A957MYA4-F1
#
_cell.length_a   1.000
_cell.length_b   1.000
_cell.length_c   1.000
_cell.angle_alpha   90.00
_cell.angle_beta   90.00
_cell.angle_gamma   90.00
#
_symmetry.space_group_name_H-M   'P 1'
#
loop_
_entity.id
_entity.type
_entity.pdbx_description
1 polymer ?
#
loop_
_entity_poly.entity_id
_entity_poly.type
_entity_poly.pdbx_seq_one_letter_code
_entity_poly.pdbx_strand_id
1 'polypeptide(L)' 'MGTVHDILARKGSQVFTVPAGASVLDAARVMNEHKIGALLVELDGRTVEVFAGRGRHAGLELGGALEEIL' A
#
# COMPACT_ATOMS: atom_id res chain seq x y z
N MET A 1 0.59 5.59 -29.44
CA MET A 1 0.44 6.05 -28.03
C MET A 1 0.19 4.83 -27.17
N GLY A 2 1.00 4.59 -26.13
CA GLY A 2 0.75 3.47 -25.21
C GLY A 2 -0.27 3.87 -24.15
N THR A 3 -1.28 3.03 -23.93
CA THR A 3 -2.27 3.21 -22.87
C THR A 3 -1.75 2.68 -21.54
N VAL A 4 -2.44 2.99 -20.44
CA VAL A 4 -2.15 2.38 -19.12
C VAL A 4 -2.28 0.86 -19.20
N HIS A 5 -3.25 0.35 -19.95
CA HIS A 5 -3.43 -1.09 -20.19
C HIS A 5 -2.19 -1.71 -20.85
N ASP A 6 -1.60 -1.05 -21.85
CA ASP A 6 -0.39 -1.55 -22.53
C ASP A 6 0.84 -1.58 -21.59
N ILE A 7 0.92 -0.64 -20.65
CA ILE A 7 1.97 -0.62 -19.62
C ILE A 7 1.76 -1.79 -18.64
N LEU A 8 0.54 -1.99 -18.15
CA LEU A 8 0.22 -3.06 -17.20
C LEU A 8 0.36 -4.45 -17.83
N ALA A 9 -0.01 -4.62 -19.10
CA ALA A 9 0.19 -5.88 -19.83
C ALA A 9 1.66 -6.32 -19.87
N ARG A 10 2.60 -5.35 -19.88
CA ARG A 10 4.05 -5.62 -19.86
C ARG A 10 4.63 -5.73 -18.45
N LYS A 11 4.13 -4.91 -17.51
CA LYS A 11 4.62 -4.84 -16.12
C LYS A 11 4.08 -5.98 -15.24
N GLY A 12 2.88 -6.47 -15.56
CA GLY A 12 2.08 -7.35 -14.71
C GLY A 12 1.12 -6.58 -13.81
N SER A 13 0.07 -7.27 -13.38
CA SER A 13 -1.03 -6.73 -12.55
C SER A 13 -0.87 -7.05 -11.06
N GLN A 14 0.31 -7.50 -10.62
CA GLN A 14 0.56 -7.81 -9.21
C GLN A 14 0.52 -6.55 -8.37
N VAL A 15 -0.27 -6.60 -7.29
CA VAL A 15 -0.41 -5.55 -6.30
C VAL A 15 -0.13 -6.15 -4.94
N PHE A 16 0.72 -5.50 -4.16
CA PHE A 16 1.03 -5.91 -2.80
C PHE A 16 0.21 -5.09 -1.82
N THR A 17 -0.37 -5.78 -0.83
CA THR A 17 -1.22 -5.17 0.18
C THR A 17 -0.81 -5.60 1.59
N VAL A 18 -1.14 -4.78 2.58
CA VAL A 18 -1.02 -5.07 4.01
C VAL A 18 -2.32 -4.69 4.71
N PRO A 19 -2.69 -5.35 5.81
CA PRO A 19 -3.87 -4.97 6.56
C PRO A 19 -3.70 -3.60 7.22
N ALA A 20 -4.81 -2.86 7.36
CA ALA A 20 -4.89 -1.76 8.31
C ALA A 20 -4.58 -2.28 9.73
N GLY A 21 -3.88 -1.48 10.52
CA GLY A 21 -3.28 -1.88 11.79
C GLY A 21 -1.89 -2.51 11.67
N ALA A 22 -1.41 -2.83 10.45
CA ALA A 22 -0.02 -3.23 10.28
C ALA A 22 0.93 -2.10 10.71
N SER A 23 2.02 -2.45 11.38
CA SER A 23 3.04 -1.48 11.75
C SER A 23 3.74 -0.92 10.52
N VAL A 24 4.21 0.32 10.61
CA VAL A 24 5.06 0.94 9.56
C VAL A 24 6.31 0.09 9.27
N LEU A 25 6.87 -0.55 10.31
CA LEU A 25 8.03 -1.43 10.17
C LEU A 25 7.71 -2.67 9.32
N ASP A 26 6.57 -3.31 9.55
CA ASP A 26 6.18 -4.51 8.80
C ASP A 26 5.88 -4.16 7.34
N ALA A 27 5.22 -3.03 7.08
CA ALA A 27 5.05 -2.53 5.73
C ALA A 27 6.38 -2.25 5.04
N ALA A 28 7.34 -1.62 5.73
CA ALA A 28 8.68 -1.37 5.20
C ALA A 28 9.45 -2.67 4.91
N ARG A 29 9.27 -3.73 5.70
CA ARG A 29 9.84 -5.06 5.45
C ARG A 29 9.27 -5.68 4.18
N VAL A 30 7.95 -5.68 4.02
CA VAL A 30 7.26 -6.14 2.81
C VAL A 30 7.76 -5.38 1.58
N MET A 31 7.91 -4.05 1.69
CA MET A 31 8.48 -3.24 0.61
C MET A 31 9.90 -3.67 0.23
N ASN A 32 10.75 -3.95 1.20
CA ASN A 32 12.13 -4.37 0.97
C ASN A 32 12.23 -5.80 0.42
N GLU A 33 11.38 -6.73 0.86
CA GLU A 33 11.33 -8.09 0.33
C GLU A 33 10.92 -8.10 -1.14
N HIS A 34 9.89 -7.34 -1.50
CA HIS A 34 9.38 -7.29 -2.87
C HIS A 34 10.04 -6.23 -3.75
N LYS A 35 11.00 -5.47 -3.22
CA LYS A 35 11.72 -4.38 -3.92
C LYS A 35 10.77 -3.35 -4.54
N ILE A 36 9.72 -2.97 -3.79
CA ILE A 36 8.70 -2.02 -4.22
C ILE A 36 8.81 -0.69 -3.44
N GLY A 37 8.37 0.40 -4.07
CA GLY A 37 8.37 1.74 -3.47
C GLY A 37 7.05 2.18 -2.84
N ALA A 38 5.99 1.40 -3.05
CA ALA A 38 4.66 1.63 -2.49
C ALA A 38 3.85 0.33 -2.43
N LEU A 39 2.89 0.27 -1.51
CA LEU A 39 1.91 -0.82 -1.35
C LEU A 39 0.54 -0.26 -0.92
N LEU A 40 -0.52 -1.07 -1.05
CA LEU A 40 -1.86 -0.68 -0.60
C LEU A 40 -2.10 -1.14 0.84
N VAL A 41 -2.81 -0.31 1.61
CA VAL A 41 -3.35 -0.69 2.91
C VAL A 41 -4.81 -1.04 2.73
N GLU A 42 -5.22 -2.19 3.25
CA GLU A 42 -6.58 -2.71 3.10
C GLU A 42 -7.27 -2.92 4.45
N LEU A 43 -8.54 -2.58 4.51
CA LEU A 43 -9.45 -2.88 5.62
C LEU A 43 -10.68 -3.58 5.03
N ASP A 44 -10.98 -4.79 5.50
CA ASP A 44 -12.14 -5.58 5.05
C ASP A 44 -12.27 -5.70 3.51
N GLY A 45 -11.14 -5.93 2.84
CA GLY A 45 -11.07 -6.07 1.37
C GLY A 45 -11.27 -4.75 0.61
N ARG A 46 -11.24 -3.61 1.30
CA ARG A 46 -11.27 -2.28 0.70
C ARG A 46 -9.92 -1.61 0.85
N THR A 47 -9.38 -1.05 -0.23
CA THR A 47 -8.20 -0.19 -0.17
C THR A 47 -8.55 1.11 0.55
N VAL A 48 -7.84 1.39 1.63
CA VAL A 48 -8.07 2.57 2.46
C VAL A 48 -6.94 3.59 2.40
N GLU A 49 -5.71 3.16 2.12
CA GLU A 49 -4.54 4.04 2.03
C GLU A 49 -3.53 3.50 1.01
N VAL A 50 -2.71 4.39 0.45
CA VAL A 50 -1.49 4.04 -0.29
C VAL A 50 -0.28 4.39 0.58
N PHE A 51 0.49 3.38 0.98
CA PHE A 51 1.73 3.57 1.73
C PHE A 51 2.92 3.66 0.76
N ALA A 52 3.77 4.69 0.91
CA ALA A 52 4.91 4.91 0.03
C ALA A 52 6.10 5.49 0.78
N GLY A 53 7.33 5.13 0.38
CA GLY A 53 8.54 5.53 1.12
C GLY A 53 8.84 7.04 1.20
N ARG A 54 8.09 7.89 0.49
CA ARG A 54 8.17 9.37 0.60
C ARG A 54 6.90 10.01 1.15
N GLY A 55 5.92 9.22 1.59
CA GLY A 55 4.68 9.68 2.19
C GLY A 55 4.88 10.13 3.64
N ARG A 56 4.04 11.06 4.10
CA ARG A 56 3.92 11.39 5.52
C ARG A 56 2.79 10.54 6.09
N HIS A 57 3.13 9.62 7.00
CA HIS A 57 2.17 8.73 7.65
C HIS A 57 2.03 9.16 9.11
N ALA A 58 0.82 9.56 9.49
CA ALA A 58 0.51 10.07 10.83
C ALA A 58 0.12 8.90 11.73
N GLY A 59 1.10 8.06 12.11
CA GLY A 59 0.84 6.90 12.97
C GLY A 59 2.02 5.95 13.06
N LEU A 60 2.07 5.17 14.15
CA LEU A 60 2.95 3.98 14.26
C LEU A 60 2.34 2.77 13.52
N GLU A 61 1.04 2.82 13.27
CA GLU A 61 0.22 1.80 12.61
C GLU A 61 -0.51 2.42 11.41
N LEU A 62 -0.59 1.66 10.32
CA LEU A 62 -1.22 2.08 9.08
C LEU A 62 -2.74 2.10 9.21
N GLY A 63 -3.40 3.12 8.66
CA GLY A 63 -4.85 3.27 8.79
C GLY A 63 -5.36 3.68 10.18
N GLY A 64 -4.49 4.05 11.13
CA GLY A 64 -4.90 4.39 12.50
C GLY A 64 -5.85 5.59 12.64
N ALA A 65 -5.98 6.43 11.61
CA ALA A 65 -6.97 7.53 11.59
C ALA A 65 -8.34 7.13 11.04
N LEU A 66 -8.51 5.88 10.58
CA LEU A 66 -9.72 5.42 9.91
C LEU A 66 -10.71 4.76 10.88
N GLU A 67 -10.27 4.32 12.06
CA GLU A 67 -11.17 3.79 13.10
C GLU A 67 -12.06 4.88 13.72
N GLU A 68 -11.71 6.17 13.57
CA GLU A 68 -12.54 7.30 14.05
C GLU A 68 -13.61 7.76 13.05
N ILE A 69 -13.64 7.22 11.81
CA ILE A 69 -14.49 7.72 10.71
C ILE A 69 -15.54 6.68 10.27
N LEU A 70 -15.55 5.46 10.84
CA LEU A 70 -16.54 4.42 10.55
C LEU A 70 -17.56 4.22 11.67
#